data_AF-A0A1G3KLR1-F1
#
_entry.id   AF-A0A1G3KLR1-F1
#
_cell.length_a   1.000
_cell.length_b   1.000
_cell.length_c   1.000
_cell.angle_alpha   90.00
_cell.angle_beta   90.00
_cell.angle_gamma   90.00
#
_symmetry.space_group_name_H-M   'P 1'
#
loop_
_entity.id
_entity.type
_entity.pdbx_description
1 polymer ?
#
loop_
_entity_poly.entity_id
_entity_poly.type
_entity_poly.pdbx_seq_one_letter_code
_entity_poly.pdbx_strand_id
1 'polypeptide(L)' 'MNFNFEKSLDKLRLVVEKMENQDTSLEESLSLYTEGIKLYKSCASFLETSKRKVEILKNGKEIIENPKIKPDIGLFEDIE' A
#
# COMPACT_ATOMS: atom_id res chain seq x y z
N MET A 1 -1.24 -11.33 -15.39
CA MET A 1 -2.48 -10.59 -15.09
C MET A 1 -2.07 -9.17 -14.70
N ASN A 2 -2.58 -8.13 -15.37
CA ASN A 2 -2.17 -6.75 -15.12
C ASN A 2 -2.72 -6.29 -13.76
N PHE A 3 -1.87 -5.71 -12.91
CA PHE A 3 -2.32 -5.12 -11.65
C PHE A 3 -3.20 -3.90 -11.94
N ASN A 4 -4.36 -3.81 -11.28
CA ASN A 4 -5.26 -2.66 -11.41
C ASN A 4 -5.22 -1.87 -10.10
N PHE A 5 -4.60 -0.69 -10.17
CA PHE A 5 -4.41 0.19 -9.02
C PHE A 5 -5.72 0.65 -8.40
N GLU A 6 -6.67 1.13 -9.21
CA GLU A 6 -7.96 1.64 -8.71
C GLU A 6 -8.74 0.55 -7.97
N LYS A 7 -8.82 -0.66 -8.54
CA LYS A 7 -9.50 -1.79 -7.92
C LYS A 7 -8.82 -2.23 -6.61
N SER A 8 -7.50 -2.20 -6.55
CA SER A 8 -6.76 -2.56 -5.34
C SER A 8 -6.87 -1.48 -4.26
N LEU A 9 -6.92 -0.22 -4.65
CA LEU A 9 -7.14 0.91 -3.73
C LEU A 9 -8.56 0.87 -3.16
N ASP A 10 -9.57 0.61 -3.98
CA ASP A 10 -10.96 0.48 -3.51
C ASP A 10 -11.12 -0.69 -2.53
N LYS A 11 -10.48 -1.83 -2.81
CA LYS A 11 -10.43 -2.94 -1.85
C LYS A 11 -9.79 -2.55 -0.53
N LEU A 12 -8.68 -1.80 -0.57
CA LEU A 12 -8.01 -1.34 0.64
C LEU A 12 -8.93 -0.43 1.47
N ARG A 13 -9.67 0.47 0.81
CA ARG A 13 -10.67 1.32 1.49
C ARG A 13 -11.77 0.50 2.15
N LEU A 14 -12.31 -0.51 1.47
CA LEU A 14 -13.32 -1.40 2.03
C LEU A 14 -12.79 -2.23 3.21
N VAL A 15 -11.51 -2.64 3.17
CA VAL A 15 -10.86 -3.33 4.29
C VAL A 15 -10.79 -2.41 5.51
N VAL A 16 -10.36 -1.15 5.33
CA VAL A 16 -10.31 -0.15 6.40
C VAL A 16 -11.70 0.11 6.98
N GLU A 17 -12.70 0.33 6.13
CA GLU A 17 -14.09 0.55 6.56
C GLU A 17 -14.64 -0.61 7.39
N LYS A 18 -14.32 -1.86 7.01
CA LYS A 18 -14.68 -3.04 7.81
C LYS A 18 -13.94 -3.11 9.14
N MET A 19 -12.66 -2.73 9.18
CA MET A 19 -11.88 -2.71 10.43
C MET A 19 -12.40 -1.68 11.42
N GLU A 20 -13.00 -0.58 10.95
CA GLU A 20 -13.59 0.46 11.80
C GLU A 20 -15.00 0.10 12.33
N ASN A 21 -15.61 -0.96 11.81
CA ASN A 21 -16.91 -1.42 12.27
C ASN A 21 -16.79 -2.08 13.66
N GLN A 22 -17.66 -1.68 14.59
CA GLN A 22 -17.71 -2.18 15.98
C GLN A 22 -18.12 -3.65 16.09
N ASP A 23 -18.78 -4.19 15.07
CA ASP A 23 -19.19 -5.60 15.02
C ASP A 23 -18.08 -6.55 14.52
N THR A 24 -16.93 -6.01 14.09
CA THR A 24 -15.81 -6.80 13.59
C THR A 24 -15.09 -7.49 14.73
N SER A 25 -15.03 -8.82 14.68
CA SER A 25 -14.32 -9.60 15.69
C SER A 25 -12.80 -9.37 15.62
N LEU A 26 -12.09 -9.71 16.71
CA LEU A 26 -10.63 -9.61 16.74
C LEU A 26 -9.97 -10.50 15.66
N GLU A 27 -10.49 -11.71 15.45
CA GLU A 27 -9.95 -12.64 14.45
C GLU A 27 -10.15 -12.09 13.02
N GLU A 28 -11.32 -11.52 12.73
CA GLU A 28 -11.59 -10.84 11.47
C GLU A 28 -10.70 -9.61 11.30
N SER A 29 -10.47 -8.83 12.37
CA SER A 29 -9.58 -7.67 12.36
C SER A 29 -8.14 -8.04 11.99
N LEU A 30 -7.63 -9.18 12.50
CA LEU A 30 -6.31 -9.69 12.15
C LEU A 30 -6.21 -10.14 10.68
N SER A 31 -7.28 -10.77 10.17
CA SER A 31 -7.37 -11.17 8.77
C SER A 31 -7.42 -9.95 7.85
N LEU A 32 -8.29 -8.98 8.15
CA LEU A 32 -8.44 -7.72 7.43
C LEU A 32 -7.13 -6.92 7.44
N TYR A 33 -6.44 -6.85 8.58
CA TYR A 33 -5.14 -6.19 8.67
C TYR A 33 -4.12 -6.83 7.72
N THR A 34 -4.04 -8.17 7.72
CA THR A 34 -3.12 -8.90 6.84
C THR A 34 -3.44 -8.68 5.36
N GLU A 35 -4.72 -8.63 5.00
CA GLU A 35 -5.18 -8.29 3.65
C GLU A 35 -4.84 -6.83 3.29
N GLY A 36 -5.11 -5.90 4.20
CA GLY A 36 -4.82 -4.47 4.05
C GLY A 36 -3.34 -4.21 3.78
N ILE A 37 -2.43 -4.85 4.53
CA ILE A 37 -0.98 -4.75 4.30
C ILE A 37 -0.58 -5.27 2.92
N LYS A 38 -1.19 -6.36 2.44
CA LYS A 38 -0.90 -6.91 1.09
C LYS A 38 -1.38 -5.96 -0.01
N LEU A 39 -2.58 -5.41 0.12
CA LEU A 39 -3.15 -4.45 -0.82
C LEU A 39 -2.33 -3.16 -0.86
N TYR A 40 -1.98 -2.64 0.32
CA TYR A 40 -1.12 -1.47 0.47
C TYR A 40 0.23 -1.68 -0.21
N LYS A 41 0.94 -2.77 0.08
CA LYS A 41 2.26 -3.06 -0.51
C LYS A 41 2.21 -3.11 -2.03
N SER A 42 1.13 -3.68 -2.57
CA SER A 42 0.91 -3.77 -4.02
C SER A 42 0.69 -2.39 -4.64
N CYS A 43 -0.13 -1.54 -4.00
CA CYS A 43 -0.35 -0.16 -4.43
C CYS A 43 0.93 0.67 -4.37
N ALA A 44 1.69 0.58 -3.27
CA ALA A 44 2.95 1.28 -3.09
C ALA A 44 3.98 0.90 -4.17
N SER A 45 4.13 -0.40 -4.46
CA SER A 45 5.05 -0.88 -5.50
C SER A 45 4.65 -0.42 -6.91
N PHE A 46 3.35 -0.38 -7.20
CA PHE A 46 2.84 0.17 -8.46
C PHE A 46 3.16 1.67 -8.60
N LEU A 47 2.96 2.45 -7.53
CA LEU A 47 3.27 3.88 -7.52
C LEU A 47 4.78 4.13 -7.65
N GLU A 48 5.61 3.34 -6.98
CA GLU A 48 7.08 3.42 -7.12
C GLU A 48 7.51 3.19 -8.58
N THR A 49 7.00 2.13 -9.20
CA THR A 49 7.29 1.80 -10.60
C THR A 49 6.81 2.91 -11.54
N SER A 50 5.62 3.46 -11.28
CA SER A 50 5.04 4.53 -12.09
C SER A 50 5.83 5.83 -11.95
N LYS A 51 6.23 6.20 -10.74
CA LYS A 51 7.09 7.35 -10.47
C LYS A 51 8.44 7.22 -11.18
N ARG A 52 9.07 6.04 -11.13
CA ARG A 52 10.33 5.77 -11.84
C ARG A 52 10.18 5.99 -13.35
N LYS A 53 9.10 5.49 -13.95
CA LYS A 53 8.82 5.71 -15.39
C LYS A 53 8.71 7.19 -15.73
N VAL A 54 7.98 7.97 -14.92
CA VAL A 54 7.84 9.42 -15.11
C VAL A 54 9.21 10.13 -15.02
N GLU A 55 10.01 9.78 -14.03
CA GLU A 55 11.34 10.40 -13.86
C GLU A 55 12.31 10.05 -15.00
N ILE A 56 12.28 8.82 -15.52
CA ILE A 56 13.05 8.44 -16.71
C ILE A 56 12.63 9.28 -17.91
N LEU A 57 11.33 9.45 -18.14
CA LEU A 57 10.81 10.26 -19.24
C LEU A 57 11.19 11.74 -19.11
N LYS A 58 11.24 12.25 -17.88
CA LYS A 58 11.57 13.65 -17.59
C LYS A 58 13.06 13.97 -17.73
N ASN A 59 13.93 13.09 -17.21
CA ASN A 59 15.36 13.38 -17.05
C ASN A 59 16.27 12.56 -17.99
N GLY A 60 15.72 11.59 -18.74
CA GLY A 60 16.48 10.71 -19.63
C GLY A 60 17.51 9.80 -18.93
N LYS A 61 17.53 9.79 -17.59
CA LYS A 61 18.42 8.97 -16.76
C LYS A 61 17.62 7.92 -16.00
N GLU A 62 18.08 6.68 -16.06
CA GLU A 62 17.60 5.61 -15.19
C GLU A 62 18.06 5.90 -13.76
N ILE A 63 17.15 6.37 -12.92
CA ILE A 63 17.42 6.56 -11.50
C ILE A 63 17.28 5.19 -10.82
N ILE A 64 18.41 4.56 -10.53
CA ILE A 64 18.51 3.30 -9.76
C ILE A 64 18.47 3.61 -8.26
N GLU A 65 17.67 4.58 -7.84
CA GLU A 65 17.34 4.73 -6.44
C GLU A 65 16.04 3.98 -6.19
N ASN A 66 16.07 3.10 -5.20
CA ASN A 66 14.89 2.41 -4.69
C ASN A 66 14.38 3.25 -3.52
N PRO A 67 13.56 4.29 -3.74
CA PRO A 67 12.99 5.04 -2.63
C PRO A 67 12.15 4.06 -1.85
N LYS A 68 12.71 3.55 -0.74
CA LYS A 68 11.93 2.78 0.22
C LYS A 68 10.84 3.72 0.69
N ILE A 69 9.65 3.60 0.12
CA ILE A 69 8.45 4.18 0.69
C ILE A 69 8.31 3.44 2.02
N LYS A 70 8.85 4.03 3.09
CA LYS A 70 8.55 3.58 4.43
C LYS A 70 7.05 3.78 4.59
N PRO A 71 6.29 2.72 4.82
CA PRO A 71 4.89 2.88 5.10
C PRO A 71 4.77 3.63 6.41
N ASP A 72 4.24 4.84 6.36
CA ASP A 72 3.75 5.54 7.55
C ASP A 72 2.45 4.86 7.98
N ILE A 73 2.60 3.67 8.56
CA ILE A 73 1.50 2.89 9.13
C ILE A 73 1.26 3.29 10.59
N GLY A 74 2.01 4.24 11.16
CA GLY A 74 1.88 4.69 12.55
C GLY A 74 2.00 3.59 13.63
N LEU A 75 2.20 2.33 13.24
CA LEU A 75 2.02 1.17 14.13
C LEU A 75 3.31 0.71 14.80
N PHE A 76 4.47 1.23 14.40
CA PHE A 76 5.77 0.78 14.91
C PHE A 76 6.89 1.85 14.90
N GLU A 77 6.59 3.14 14.79
CA GLU A 77 7.65 4.17 14.95
C GLU A 77 7.88 4.58 16.42
N ASP A 78 6.98 4.21 17.35
CA ASP A 78 7.04 4.61 18.77
C ASP A 78 7.29 3.46 19.78
N ILE A 79 7.66 2.26 19.34
CA ILE A 79 8.04 1.20 20.28
C ILE A 79 9.56 1.25 20.50
N GLU A 80 9.97 1.92 21.57
CA GLU A 80 11.31 1.77 22.18
C GLU A 80 11.57 0.33 22.66
#